data_AF-A0A6P5D0T7-F1
#
_entry.id   AF-A0A6P5D0T7-F1
#
_cell.length_a   1.000
_cell.length_b   1.000
_cell.length_c   1.000
_cell.angle_alpha   90.00
_cell.angle_beta   90.00
_cell.angle_gamma   90.00
#
_symmetry.space_group_name_H-M   'P 1'
#
loop_
_entity.id
_entity.type
_entity.pdbx_description
1 polymer ?
#
loop_
_entity_poly.entity_id
_entity_poly.type
_entity_poly.pdbx_seq_one_letter_code
_entity_poly.pdbx_strand_id
1 'polypeptide(L)'
;MRLLVFLGLLWGLVAASSGPQWPKPVFGRLASPGFPDKYANNQERRWALTAPPGYRLRLYFTHFQLEPSYLCEYDFVKLSAGTKELATLCGSESTDTERAPGNDTFYSPGSSLDVTFRSDYSNEKPFTGFEAFYSAEDIDECQVPPGEAPTCDHHCHNYLGGFYCSCRVGYVLHRNKRTCSALCSDQVFTARSGELSSPEYPQPYPKLSSCTYSIHLEEGFHVILDFVESFDVETHPETLCPYDSLKIRTDKAEYGPFCGKTLPSRIETKSNTVTITFTTDQSGDHMGWKVRYNSTAEPCPDPLAPPNGRISPVQAKYILKDHFSVFCETGYELLQVDLPQTSDHHPLALKEMVQHQQELEI
;
A
#
# COMPACT_ATOMS: atom_id res chain seq x y z
N MET A 1 -2.97 75.41 -26.49
CA MET A 1 -3.25 74.53 -25.34
C MET A 1 -2.38 73.28 -25.48
N ARG A 2 -1.43 73.07 -24.55
CA ARG A 2 -0.43 72.00 -24.62
C ARG A 2 -1.01 70.65 -24.17
N LEU A 3 -0.81 69.61 -24.99
CA LEU A 3 -1.10 68.22 -24.65
C LEU A 3 0.02 67.68 -23.74
N LEU A 4 -0.31 67.28 -22.51
CA LEU A 4 0.61 66.58 -21.60
C LEU A 4 0.37 65.06 -21.71
N VAL A 5 1.40 64.35 -22.18
CA VAL A 5 1.47 62.88 -22.14
C VAL A 5 2.13 62.48 -20.82
N PHE A 6 1.40 61.78 -19.96
CA PHE A 6 1.96 61.16 -18.76
C PHE A 6 2.57 59.80 -19.11
N LEU A 7 3.90 59.68 -19.06
CA LEU A 7 4.58 58.39 -18.97
C LEU A 7 4.47 57.88 -17.53
N GLY A 8 3.69 56.82 -17.32
CA GLY A 8 3.73 56.06 -16.08
C GLY A 8 4.92 55.11 -16.07
N LEU A 9 5.88 55.33 -15.16
CA LEU A 9 6.89 54.33 -14.82
C LEU A 9 6.23 53.21 -14.00
N LEU A 10 6.06 52.03 -14.59
CA LEU A 10 5.85 50.80 -13.84
C LEU A 10 7.17 50.39 -13.20
N TRP A 11 7.31 50.61 -11.89
CA TRP A 11 8.30 49.90 -11.09
C TRP A 11 7.79 48.48 -10.87
N GLY A 12 8.35 47.53 -11.62
CA GLY A 12 8.16 46.11 -11.35
C GLY A 12 8.75 45.77 -9.99
N LEU A 13 7.87 45.43 -9.04
CA LEU A 13 8.28 44.71 -7.84
C LEU A 13 8.78 43.34 -8.28
N VAL A 14 10.10 43.18 -8.36
CA VAL A 14 10.72 41.86 -8.44
C VAL A 14 10.44 41.19 -7.10
N ALA A 15 9.43 40.32 -7.07
CA ALA A 15 9.24 39.40 -5.96
C ALA A 15 10.49 38.52 -5.90
N ALA A 16 11.36 38.78 -4.93
CA ALA A 16 12.46 37.88 -4.60
C ALA A 16 11.83 36.54 -4.26
N SER A 17 12.02 35.54 -5.12
CA SER A 17 11.68 34.16 -4.82
C SER A 17 12.52 33.77 -3.60
N SER A 18 11.88 33.70 -2.43
CA SER A 18 12.49 33.13 -1.24
C SER A 18 12.84 31.68 -1.58
N GLY A 19 14.13 31.38 -1.72
CA GLY A 19 14.61 30.01 -1.75
C GLY A 19 14.16 29.25 -0.49
N PRO A 20 14.36 27.93 -0.44
CA PRO A 20 13.96 27.12 0.72
C PRO A 20 14.55 27.71 2.01
N GLN A 21 13.67 28.21 2.88
CA GLN A 21 14.04 28.80 4.15
C GLN A 21 14.24 27.68 5.16
N TRP A 22 15.50 27.29 5.38
CA TRP A 22 15.86 26.30 6.38
C TRP A 22 15.41 26.74 7.79
N PRO A 23 14.94 25.81 8.65
CA PRO A 23 14.66 26.12 10.04
C PRO A 23 15.90 26.71 10.70
N LYS A 24 15.74 27.76 11.52
CA LYS A 24 16.85 28.28 12.30
C LYS A 24 17.33 27.18 13.26
N PRO A 25 18.64 26.95 13.37
CA PRO A 25 19.16 25.92 14.28
C PRO A 25 18.78 26.27 15.72
N VAL A 26 18.24 25.29 16.44
CA VAL A 26 17.87 25.42 17.86
C VAL A 26 18.91 24.68 18.68
N PHE A 27 19.67 25.43 19.46
CA PHE A 27 20.61 24.91 20.45
C PHE A 27 20.82 25.95 21.53
N GLY A 28 21.33 25.53 22.68
CA GLY A 28 21.59 26.46 23.77
C GLY A 28 22.23 25.83 24.98
N ARG A 29 22.46 26.70 25.97
CA ARG A 29 23.07 26.37 27.25
C ARG A 29 22.12 26.77 28.38
N LEU A 30 21.90 25.86 29.32
CA LEU A 30 21.19 26.10 30.57
C LEU A 30 22.16 25.95 31.73
N ALA A 31 21.99 26.74 32.78
CA ALA A 31 22.77 26.59 34.00
C ALA A 31 21.96 27.03 35.22
N SER A 32 22.30 26.48 36.38
CA SER A 32 21.76 26.95 37.66
C SER A 32 22.13 28.43 37.88
N PRO A 33 21.29 29.22 38.57
CA PRO A 33 21.60 30.62 38.83
C PRO A 33 22.87 30.77 39.66
N GLY A 34 23.84 31.54 39.13
CA GLY A 34 25.13 31.76 39.78
C GLY A 34 26.25 30.82 39.32
N PHE A 35 25.96 29.80 38.50
CA PHE A 35 26.99 28.88 38.00
C PHE A 35 28.17 29.62 37.34
N PRO A 36 29.45 29.29 37.66
CA PRO A 36 29.91 28.09 38.38
C PRO A 36 29.93 28.19 39.91
N ASP A 37 29.52 29.30 40.50
CA ASP A 37 29.40 29.44 41.95
C ASP A 37 28.18 28.67 42.49
N LYS A 38 28.12 28.55 43.83
CA LYS A 38 26.98 27.91 44.51
C LYS A 38 25.65 28.57 44.15
N TYR A 39 24.63 27.76 43.94
CA TYR A 39 23.27 28.28 43.81
C TYR A 39 22.70 28.67 45.19
N ALA A 40 21.67 29.53 45.20
CA ALA A 40 21.05 29.96 46.45
C ALA A 40 19.77 29.16 46.74
N ASN A 41 19.33 29.18 48.00
CA ASN A 41 18.08 28.58 48.45
C ASN A 41 16.87 29.34 47.89
N ASN A 42 15.70 28.69 47.87
CA ASN A 42 14.41 29.21 47.46
C ASN A 42 14.40 29.74 46.02
N GLN A 43 15.11 29.08 45.12
CA GLN A 43 15.12 29.43 43.70
C GLN A 43 14.23 28.50 42.90
N GLU A 44 13.57 29.07 41.89
CA GLU A 44 12.87 28.31 40.88
C GLU A 44 13.17 28.89 39.50
N ARG A 45 13.52 28.04 38.55
CA ARG A 45 13.75 28.40 37.15
C ARG A 45 13.06 27.41 36.24
N ARG A 46 12.44 27.92 35.19
CA ARG A 46 11.72 27.13 34.20
C ARG A 46 12.15 27.57 32.81
N TRP A 47 12.50 26.60 31.98
CA TRP A 47 12.82 26.80 30.58
C TRP A 47 11.91 25.92 29.74
N ALA A 48 11.12 26.54 28.86
CA ALA A 48 10.33 25.86 27.86
C ALA A 48 11.12 25.87 26.55
N LEU A 49 11.69 24.71 26.20
CA LEU A 49 12.49 24.55 24.99
C LEU A 49 11.60 24.03 23.87
N THR A 50 11.71 24.64 22.68
CA THR A 50 10.90 24.25 21.52
C THR A 50 11.77 24.13 20.28
N ALA A 51 11.74 22.96 19.66
CA ALA A 51 12.33 22.68 18.36
C ALA A 51 11.30 22.87 17.23
N PRO A 52 11.72 22.95 15.96
CA PRO A 52 10.80 22.92 14.83
C PRO A 52 9.99 21.61 14.78
N PRO A 53 8.84 21.57 14.08
CA PRO A 53 8.12 20.32 13.79
C PRO A 53 9.03 19.30 13.09
N GLY A 54 8.89 18.01 13.42
CA GLY A 54 9.76 16.94 12.91
C GLY A 54 11.10 16.79 13.64
N TYR A 55 11.40 17.66 14.61
CA TYR A 55 12.60 17.57 15.43
C TYR A 55 12.26 17.18 16.87
N ARG A 56 13.25 16.59 17.53
CA ARG A 56 13.30 16.40 18.99
C ARG A 56 14.47 17.17 19.60
N LEU A 57 14.43 17.37 20.91
CA LEU A 57 15.50 18.00 21.67
C LEU A 57 16.35 16.94 22.34
N ARG A 58 17.66 17.01 22.10
CA ARG A 58 18.69 16.28 22.82
C ARG A 58 19.23 17.19 23.91
N LEU A 59 19.28 16.72 25.17
CA LEU A 59 19.83 17.46 26.31
C LEU A 59 20.81 16.56 27.09
N TYR A 60 21.94 17.14 27.50
CA TYR A 60 22.92 16.46 28.35
C TYR A 60 23.57 17.48 29.30
N PHE A 61 24.16 16.98 30.38
CA PHE A 61 24.80 17.78 31.42
C PHE A 61 26.31 17.67 31.31
N THR A 62 27.01 18.80 31.41
CA THR A 62 28.49 18.86 31.51
C THR A 62 28.94 18.97 32.96
N HIS A 63 28.08 19.48 33.83
CA HIS A 63 28.29 19.56 35.26
C HIS A 63 26.98 19.35 36.00
N PHE A 64 26.99 18.59 37.10
CA PHE A 64 25.82 18.39 37.94
C PHE A 64 26.21 18.08 39.40
N GLN A 65 25.82 18.95 40.32
CA GLN A 65 25.99 18.78 41.76
C GLN A 65 24.89 19.55 42.48
N LEU A 66 23.84 18.84 42.90
CA LEU A 66 22.72 19.35 43.70
C LEU A 66 22.69 18.68 45.08
N GLU A 67 21.89 19.23 45.99
CA GLU A 67 21.55 18.56 47.24
C GLU A 67 20.85 17.22 46.99
N PRO A 68 21.34 16.10 47.54
CA PRO A 68 20.65 14.82 47.46
C PRO A 68 19.53 14.74 48.52
N SER A 69 18.40 14.17 48.14
CA SER A 69 17.26 13.92 49.03
C SER A 69 16.44 12.74 48.49
N TYR A 70 15.72 12.04 49.37
CA TYR A 70 14.90 10.89 48.96
C TYR A 70 13.95 11.29 47.82
N LEU A 71 14.01 10.59 46.69
CA LEU A 71 13.23 10.88 45.48
C LEU A 71 13.37 12.32 44.94
N CYS A 72 14.47 13.01 45.30
CA CYS A 72 14.74 14.39 44.92
C CYS A 72 13.65 15.40 45.36
N GLU A 73 13.12 15.23 46.57
CA GLU A 73 12.05 16.08 47.12
C GLU A 73 12.48 17.52 47.44
N TYR A 74 13.75 17.75 47.78
CA TYR A 74 14.27 19.08 48.12
C TYR A 74 14.70 19.85 46.86
N ASP A 75 15.95 19.66 46.45
CA ASP A 75 16.53 20.31 45.28
C ASP A 75 16.51 19.36 44.08
N PHE A 76 16.04 19.85 42.94
CA PHE A 76 15.97 19.01 41.74
C PHE A 76 16.07 19.79 40.43
N VAL A 77 16.49 19.06 39.39
CA VAL A 77 16.22 19.38 38.00
C VAL A 77 15.25 18.36 37.43
N LYS A 78 14.07 18.82 37.00
CA LYS A 78 13.02 18.01 36.39
C LYS A 78 12.95 18.25 34.90
N LEU A 79 12.94 17.17 34.14
CA LEU A 79 12.75 17.15 32.68
C LEU A 79 11.37 16.59 32.37
N SER A 80 10.56 17.33 31.64
CA SER A 80 9.21 16.91 31.26
C SER A 80 8.89 17.24 29.80
N ALA A 81 8.06 16.42 29.17
CA ALA A 81 7.52 16.68 27.85
C ALA A 81 5.99 16.64 27.92
N GLY A 82 5.37 17.82 28.04
CA GLY A 82 3.95 17.94 28.34
C GLY A 82 3.63 17.35 29.71
N THR A 83 2.76 16.33 29.76
CA THR A 83 2.39 15.66 31.01
C THR A 83 3.34 14.52 31.40
N LYS A 84 4.24 14.11 30.50
CA LYS A 84 5.17 13.01 30.76
C LYS A 84 6.42 13.54 31.46
N GLU A 85 6.65 13.10 32.69
CA GLU A 85 7.93 13.28 33.36
C GLU A 85 8.97 12.32 32.74
N LEU A 86 10.08 12.86 32.26
CA LEU A 86 11.17 12.09 31.65
C LEU A 86 12.22 11.70 32.70
N ALA A 87 12.55 12.64 33.59
CA ALA A 87 13.47 12.43 34.70
C ALA A 87 13.30 13.51 35.78
N THR A 88 13.51 13.13 37.03
CA THR A 88 13.78 14.05 38.15
C THR A 88 15.18 13.73 38.67
N LEU A 89 16.05 14.75 38.71
CA LEU A 89 17.48 14.61 38.91
C LEU A 89 17.94 15.41 40.14
N CYS A 90 18.79 14.83 40.97
CA CYS A 90 19.40 15.49 42.14
C CYS A 90 20.70 14.79 42.55
N GLY A 91 21.36 15.30 43.59
CA GLY A 91 22.66 14.77 44.05
C GLY A 91 23.80 15.02 43.07
N SER A 92 24.89 14.26 43.23
CA SER A 92 26.05 14.24 42.32
C SER A 92 26.29 12.88 41.66
N GLU A 93 25.82 11.80 42.29
CA GLU A 93 25.89 10.43 41.79
C GLU A 93 24.53 9.75 42.01
N SER A 94 24.18 8.79 41.16
CA SER A 94 22.91 8.05 41.29
C SER A 94 22.97 7.04 42.43
N THR A 95 21.85 6.85 43.11
CA THR A 95 21.64 5.87 44.19
C THR A 95 20.45 4.97 43.87
N ASP A 96 20.00 4.16 44.82
CA ASP A 96 18.79 3.35 44.67
C ASP A 96 17.50 4.20 44.61
N THR A 97 17.53 5.43 45.12
CA THR A 97 16.36 6.31 45.29
C THR A 97 16.49 7.66 44.60
N GLU A 98 17.70 8.05 44.19
CA GLU A 98 18.00 9.29 43.47
C GLU A 98 18.69 9.01 42.14
N ARG A 99 18.48 9.91 41.17
CA ARG A 99 19.15 9.85 39.87
C ARG A 99 19.98 11.11 39.64
N ALA A 100 21.29 10.94 39.43
CA ALA A 100 22.12 11.96 38.83
C ALA A 100 22.21 11.71 37.30
N PRO A 101 22.39 12.75 36.47
CA PRO A 101 22.41 12.57 35.01
C PRO A 101 23.66 11.84 34.50
N GLY A 102 24.81 11.96 35.17
CA GLY A 102 26.07 11.38 34.70
C GLY A 102 26.36 11.76 33.24
N ASN A 103 26.60 10.75 32.40
CA ASN A 103 26.80 10.90 30.96
C ASN A 103 25.54 10.57 30.13
N ASP A 104 24.38 10.43 30.78
CA ASP A 104 23.14 10.14 30.10
C ASP A 104 22.75 11.29 29.18
N THR A 105 22.16 10.93 28.04
CA THR A 105 21.54 11.87 27.11
C THR A 105 20.03 11.70 27.20
N PHE A 106 19.33 12.82 27.37
CA PHE A 106 17.88 12.87 27.44
C PHE A 106 17.32 13.35 26.12
N TYR A 107 16.30 12.66 25.61
CA TYR A 107 15.59 13.04 24.39
C TYR A 107 14.15 13.37 24.71
N SER A 108 13.65 14.47 24.16
CA SER A 108 12.21 14.71 24.14
C SER A 108 11.52 13.74 23.15
N PRO A 109 10.28 13.30 23.43
CA PRO A 109 9.51 12.45 22.54
C PRO A 109 8.99 13.19 21.28
N GLY A 110 9.06 14.52 21.27
CA GLY A 110 8.67 15.37 20.16
C GLY A 110 9.38 16.72 20.26
N SER A 111 8.79 17.78 19.72
CA SER A 111 9.46 19.08 19.58
C SER A 111 9.52 19.95 20.85
N SER A 112 9.06 19.46 22.01
CA SER A 112 9.00 20.23 23.25
C SER A 112 9.69 19.54 24.42
N LEU A 113 10.43 20.30 25.22
CA LEU A 113 11.06 19.87 26.46
C LEU A 113 11.01 21.00 27.49
N ASP A 114 10.40 20.73 28.63
CA ASP A 114 10.39 21.62 29.78
C ASP A 114 11.46 21.19 30.78
N VAL A 115 12.27 22.16 31.20
CA VAL A 115 13.32 21.99 32.22
C VAL A 115 12.98 22.87 33.41
N THR A 116 12.83 22.27 34.59
CA THR A 116 12.57 22.99 35.84
C THR A 116 13.68 22.73 36.84
N PHE A 117 14.33 23.79 37.32
CA PHE A 117 15.22 23.73 38.48
C PHE A 117 14.52 24.33 39.69
N ARG A 118 14.59 23.64 40.83
CA ARG A 118 14.09 24.13 42.11
C ARG A 118 15.11 23.87 43.21
N SER A 119 15.29 24.85 44.09
CA SER A 119 15.95 24.68 45.39
C SER A 119 15.00 25.02 46.55
N ASP A 120 15.11 24.27 47.64
CA ASP A 120 14.32 24.43 48.85
C ASP A 120 14.89 25.55 49.76
N TYR A 121 14.48 25.62 51.02
CA TYR A 121 14.88 26.70 51.93
C TYR A 121 16.30 26.57 52.50
N SER A 122 16.96 25.42 52.39
CA SER A 122 18.23 25.11 53.05
C SER A 122 19.21 24.39 52.14
N ASN A 123 20.51 24.64 52.32
CA ASN A 123 21.55 23.82 51.71
C ASN A 123 22.66 23.64 52.75
N GLU A 124 22.88 22.41 53.21
CA GLU A 124 23.90 22.13 54.24
C GLU A 124 25.33 22.22 53.70
N LYS A 125 25.52 22.03 52.39
CA LYS A 125 26.80 22.07 51.70
C LYS A 125 26.78 23.09 50.55
N PRO A 126 27.94 23.59 50.10
CA PRO A 126 28.02 24.54 49.00
C PRO A 126 27.90 23.85 47.63
N PHE A 127 26.70 23.41 47.25
CA PHE A 127 26.46 22.77 45.96
C PHE A 127 26.53 23.79 44.81
N THR A 128 27.29 23.47 43.75
CA THR A 128 27.56 24.38 42.62
C THR A 128 26.49 24.34 41.53
N GLY A 129 25.54 23.40 41.60
CA GLY A 129 24.42 23.31 40.68
C GLY A 129 24.77 22.59 39.38
N PHE A 130 24.30 23.10 38.24
CA PHE A 130 24.43 22.38 36.98
C PHE A 130 24.76 23.29 35.79
N GLU A 131 25.34 22.67 34.77
CA GLU A 131 25.46 23.20 33.41
C GLU A 131 24.98 22.11 32.44
N ALA A 132 24.09 22.50 31.53
CA ALA A 132 23.50 21.62 30.53
C ALA A 132 23.51 22.28 29.15
N PHE A 133 23.58 21.46 28.12
CA PHE A 133 23.50 21.87 26.72
C PHE A 133 22.39 21.11 26.03
N TYR A 134 21.72 21.78 25.10
CA TYR A 134 20.69 21.17 24.29
C TYR A 134 20.82 21.55 22.81
N SER A 135 20.33 20.68 21.94
CA SER A 135 20.23 20.89 20.50
C SER A 135 19.00 20.19 19.93
N ALA A 136 18.41 20.77 18.89
CA ALA A 136 17.40 20.11 18.08
C ALA A 136 18.06 19.13 17.12
N GLU A 137 17.47 17.94 17.03
CA GLU A 137 17.88 16.86 16.15
C GLU A 137 16.67 16.35 15.37
N ASP A 138 16.89 16.05 14.11
CA ASP A 138 15.88 15.48 13.24
C ASP A 138 15.39 14.13 13.79
N ILE A 139 14.08 13.89 13.72
CA ILE A 139 13.52 12.58 14.06
C ILE A 139 13.54 11.75 12.78
N ASP A 140 14.26 10.63 12.79
CA ASP A 140 14.19 9.69 11.68
C ASP A 140 12.92 8.84 11.81
N GLU A 141 11.82 9.26 11.17
CA GLU A 141 10.54 8.52 11.23
C GLU A 141 10.57 7.19 10.47
N CYS A 142 11.64 6.89 9.74
CA CYS A 142 11.85 5.61 9.09
C CYS A 142 12.49 4.56 10.01
N GLN A 143 13.12 4.99 11.11
CA GLN A 143 13.68 4.11 12.14
C GLN A 143 12.63 3.82 13.22
N VAL A 144 11.75 2.86 12.92
CA VAL A 144 10.73 2.40 13.87
C VAL A 144 11.29 1.38 14.87
N PRO A 145 10.87 1.42 16.15
CA PRO A 145 11.26 0.41 17.13
C PRO A 145 10.84 -1.01 16.72
N PRO A 146 11.57 -2.05 17.16
CA PRO A 146 11.18 -3.44 16.92
C PRO A 146 9.77 -3.73 17.48
N GLY A 147 8.88 -4.27 16.64
CA GLY A 147 7.52 -4.62 17.02
C GLY A 147 6.46 -3.56 16.72
N GLU A 148 6.86 -2.36 16.28
CA GLU A 148 5.93 -1.36 15.75
C GLU A 148 5.74 -1.50 14.23
N ALA A 149 4.55 -1.14 13.75
CA ALA A 149 4.25 -1.17 12.32
C ALA A 149 5.08 -0.11 11.58
N PRO A 150 5.56 -0.39 10.35
CA PRO A 150 6.32 0.58 9.59
C PRO A 150 5.49 1.82 9.24
N THR A 151 6.14 2.97 9.23
CA THR A 151 5.49 4.27 8.95
C THR A 151 4.92 4.36 7.53
N CYS A 152 5.62 3.73 6.57
CA CYS A 152 5.28 3.68 5.16
C CYS A 152 5.06 2.23 4.72
N ASP A 153 4.18 2.03 3.74
CA ASP A 153 3.83 0.70 3.22
C ASP A 153 4.99 0.04 2.44
N HIS A 154 5.68 0.82 1.59
CA HIS A 154 6.81 0.32 0.78
C HIS A 154 8.15 0.95 1.15
N HIS A 155 8.35 2.23 0.78
CA HIS A 155 9.61 2.92 0.99
C HIS A 155 9.38 4.16 1.83
N CYS A 156 10.20 4.34 2.87
CA CYS A 156 10.23 5.53 3.71
C CYS A 156 11.49 6.34 3.40
N HIS A 157 11.33 7.65 3.25
CA HIS A 157 12.42 8.58 2.98
C HIS A 157 12.44 9.66 4.04
N ASN A 158 13.46 9.63 4.90
CA ASN A 158 13.68 10.65 5.91
C ASN A 158 14.36 11.90 5.31
N TYR A 159 13.98 13.07 5.78
CA TYR A 159 14.65 14.34 5.49
C TYR A 159 14.54 15.28 6.69
N LEU A 160 15.34 16.34 6.69
CA LEU A 160 15.33 17.32 7.79
C LEU A 160 13.94 17.93 8.02
N GLY A 161 13.32 17.57 9.14
CA GLY A 161 12.00 18.05 9.58
C GLY A 161 10.82 17.19 9.11
N GLY A 162 11.06 16.00 8.59
CA GLY A 162 10.00 15.01 8.36
C GLY A 162 10.35 13.93 7.34
N PHE A 163 9.32 13.27 6.82
CA PHE A 163 9.51 12.15 5.91
C PHE A 163 8.43 12.12 4.83
N TYR A 164 8.67 11.32 3.79
CA TYR A 164 7.64 10.96 2.82
C TYR A 164 7.74 9.49 2.43
N CYS A 165 6.62 8.94 1.99
CA CYS A 165 6.56 7.56 1.50
C CYS A 165 6.60 7.53 -0.03
N SER A 166 7.15 6.45 -0.59
CA SER A 166 7.04 6.15 -2.02
C SER A 166 6.75 4.67 -2.25
N CYS A 167 6.31 4.34 -3.46
CA CYS A 167 5.87 2.99 -3.83
C CYS A 167 6.81 2.33 -4.84
N ARG A 168 6.78 1.00 -4.88
CA ARG A 168 7.44 0.18 -5.90
C ARG A 168 6.77 0.39 -7.26
N VAL A 169 7.43 -0.06 -8.32
CA VAL A 169 6.84 -0.08 -9.68
C VAL A 169 5.57 -0.95 -9.69
N GLY A 170 4.54 -0.52 -10.41
CA GLY A 170 3.22 -1.18 -10.41
C GLY A 170 2.28 -0.70 -9.31
N TYR A 171 2.68 0.31 -8.53
CA TYR A 171 1.89 0.89 -7.45
C TYR A 171 1.89 2.42 -7.53
N VAL A 172 0.88 3.03 -6.90
CA VAL A 172 0.75 4.47 -6.74
C VAL A 172 0.53 4.82 -5.27
N LEU A 173 1.16 5.91 -4.83
CA LEU A 173 0.97 6.39 -3.47
C LEU A 173 -0.47 6.88 -3.28
N HIS A 174 -1.17 6.26 -2.33
CA HIS A 174 -2.55 6.61 -2.01
C HIS A 174 -2.64 8.03 -1.43
N ARG A 175 -3.86 8.61 -1.41
CA ARG A 175 -4.12 9.97 -0.92
C ARG A 175 -3.73 10.20 0.54
N ASN A 176 -3.66 9.14 1.34
CA ASN A 176 -3.19 9.20 2.72
C ASN A 176 -1.66 9.39 2.84
N LYS A 177 -0.93 9.42 1.71
CA LYS A 177 0.52 9.60 1.60
C LYS A 177 1.35 8.51 2.29
N ARG A 178 0.75 7.36 2.60
CA ARG A 178 1.42 6.25 3.31
C ARG A 178 1.25 4.90 2.61
N THR A 179 0.03 4.58 2.20
CA THR A 179 -0.34 3.29 1.60
C THR A 179 -0.04 3.29 0.10
N CYS A 180 0.33 2.14 -0.45
CA CYS A 180 0.59 1.95 -1.86
C CYS A 180 -0.53 1.12 -2.50
N SER A 181 -1.35 1.78 -3.32
CA SER A 181 -2.43 1.14 -4.08
C SER A 181 -1.86 0.51 -5.36
N ALA A 182 -2.28 -0.71 -5.70
CA ALA A 182 -1.83 -1.37 -6.93
C ALA A 182 -2.43 -0.71 -8.18
N LEU A 183 -1.62 -0.64 -9.24
CA LEU A 183 -2.05 -0.32 -10.60
C LEU A 183 -2.53 -1.60 -11.29
N CYS A 184 -3.74 -2.03 -10.94
CA CYS A 184 -4.33 -3.32 -11.33
C CYS A 184 -5.66 -3.18 -12.08
N SER A 185 -5.94 -2.02 -12.67
CA SER A 185 -7.11 -1.79 -13.51
C SER A 185 -6.76 -1.83 -15.00
N ASP A 186 -7.79 -1.94 -15.84
CA ASP A 186 -7.71 -1.89 -17.30
C ASP A 186 -7.02 -3.11 -17.96
N GLN A 187 -6.95 -4.23 -17.25
CA GLN A 187 -6.48 -5.48 -17.83
C GLN A 187 -7.58 -6.14 -18.67
N VAL A 188 -7.31 -6.32 -19.97
CA VAL A 188 -8.25 -6.92 -20.91
C VAL A 188 -7.71 -8.26 -21.43
N PHE A 189 -8.51 -9.30 -21.27
CA PHE A 189 -8.22 -10.68 -21.68
C PHE A 189 -9.11 -11.07 -22.84
N THR A 190 -8.51 -11.47 -23.95
CA THR A 190 -9.22 -11.87 -25.18
C THR A 190 -9.01 -13.33 -25.58
N ALA A 191 -8.10 -14.03 -24.89
CA ALA A 191 -7.85 -15.45 -25.12
C ALA A 191 -9.00 -16.31 -24.59
N ARG A 192 -9.27 -17.45 -25.23
CA ARG A 192 -10.35 -18.41 -24.86
C ARG A 192 -10.18 -19.07 -23.49
N SER A 193 -8.98 -18.99 -22.91
CA SER A 193 -8.67 -19.44 -21.55
C SER A 193 -7.54 -18.60 -20.97
N GLY A 194 -7.45 -18.57 -19.65
CA GLY A 194 -6.39 -17.85 -18.93
C GLY A 194 -6.54 -17.93 -17.42
N GLU A 195 -5.64 -17.24 -16.73
CA GLU A 195 -5.64 -17.15 -15.26
C GLU A 195 -5.56 -15.68 -14.83
N LEU A 196 -6.27 -15.39 -13.75
CA LEU A 196 -6.41 -14.07 -13.11
C LEU A 196 -6.16 -14.25 -11.62
N SER A 197 -5.54 -13.28 -10.97
CA SER A 197 -5.36 -13.31 -9.53
C SER A 197 -5.37 -11.91 -8.95
N SER A 198 -5.59 -11.83 -7.63
CA SER A 198 -5.25 -10.62 -6.88
C SER A 198 -3.77 -10.25 -7.06
N PRO A 199 -3.40 -8.97 -6.94
CA PRO A 199 -2.00 -8.56 -7.01
C PRO A 199 -1.15 -9.30 -5.97
N GLU A 200 0.09 -9.65 -6.34
CA GLU A 200 1.07 -10.38 -5.51
C GLU A 200 0.69 -11.82 -5.08
N TYR A 201 -0.47 -12.33 -5.48
CA TYR A 201 -0.91 -13.69 -5.11
C TYR A 201 0.21 -14.74 -5.35
N PRO A 202 0.52 -15.61 -4.38
CA PRO A 202 -0.22 -15.89 -3.12
C PRO A 202 0.25 -15.07 -1.90
N GLN A 203 0.98 -13.98 -2.10
CA GLN A 203 1.31 -13.04 -1.01
C GLN A 203 0.12 -12.13 -0.68
N PRO A 204 0.14 -11.46 0.48
CA PRO A 204 -0.92 -10.53 0.87
C PRO A 204 -1.21 -9.49 -0.21
N TYR A 205 -2.49 -9.32 -0.55
CA TYR A 205 -2.88 -8.30 -1.53
C TYR A 205 -2.73 -6.89 -0.95
N PRO A 206 -2.52 -5.89 -1.82
CA PRO A 206 -2.31 -4.52 -1.39
C PRO A 206 -3.59 -3.85 -0.91
N LYS A 207 -3.41 -2.99 0.10
CA LYS A 207 -4.44 -2.17 0.73
C LYS A 207 -4.89 -1.05 -0.21
N LEU A 208 -6.10 -0.52 0.02
CA LEU A 208 -6.70 0.63 -0.67
C LEU A 208 -6.60 0.54 -2.20
N SER A 209 -6.77 -0.66 -2.74
CA SER A 209 -6.64 -0.95 -4.16
C SER A 209 -8.01 -1.21 -4.78
N SER A 210 -8.16 -0.79 -6.03
CA SER A 210 -9.36 -1.03 -6.83
C SER A 210 -8.92 -1.61 -8.16
N CYS A 211 -9.06 -2.93 -8.30
CA CYS A 211 -8.65 -3.67 -9.48
C CYS A 211 -9.85 -3.97 -10.36
N THR A 212 -9.67 -3.85 -11.68
CA THR A 212 -10.70 -4.17 -12.67
C THR A 212 -10.07 -5.01 -13.77
N TYR A 213 -10.62 -6.21 -13.96
CA TYR A 213 -10.21 -7.16 -14.97
C TYR A 213 -11.39 -7.42 -15.91
N SER A 214 -11.15 -7.37 -17.21
CA SER A 214 -12.20 -7.57 -18.22
C SER A 214 -11.83 -8.71 -19.15
N ILE A 215 -12.73 -9.69 -19.29
CA ILE A 215 -12.62 -10.77 -20.28
C ILE A 215 -13.59 -10.43 -21.42
N HIS A 216 -13.07 -10.33 -22.64
CA HIS A 216 -13.83 -10.03 -23.85
C HIS A 216 -13.57 -11.11 -24.90
N LEU A 217 -14.54 -12.00 -25.08
CA LEU A 217 -14.51 -13.01 -26.13
C LEU A 217 -15.46 -12.64 -27.27
N GLU A 218 -15.30 -13.31 -28.39
CA GLU A 218 -16.21 -13.20 -29.52
C GLU A 218 -17.63 -13.64 -29.15
N GLU A 219 -18.61 -13.13 -29.90
CA GLU A 219 -20.01 -13.54 -29.75
C GLU A 219 -20.17 -15.05 -30.01
N GLY A 220 -21.10 -15.68 -29.29
CA GLY A 220 -21.33 -17.12 -29.32
C GLY A 220 -20.53 -17.91 -28.28
N PHE A 221 -19.45 -17.35 -27.72
CA PHE A 221 -18.77 -17.94 -26.57
C PHE A 221 -19.41 -17.53 -25.23
N HIS A 222 -19.20 -18.37 -24.22
CA HIS A 222 -19.59 -18.14 -22.84
C HIS A 222 -18.41 -18.45 -21.91
N VAL A 223 -18.10 -17.52 -21.01
CA VAL A 223 -17.01 -17.65 -20.05
C VAL A 223 -17.44 -18.53 -18.87
N ILE A 224 -16.55 -19.42 -18.46
CA ILE A 224 -16.67 -20.22 -17.25
C ILE A 224 -15.52 -19.85 -16.32
N LEU A 225 -15.84 -19.55 -15.07
CA LEU A 225 -14.87 -19.18 -14.04
C LEU A 225 -14.77 -20.29 -13.01
N ASP A 226 -13.55 -20.78 -12.79
CA ASP A 226 -13.21 -21.75 -11.78
C ASP A 226 -12.22 -21.10 -10.79
N PHE A 227 -12.64 -20.91 -9.54
CA PHE A 227 -11.73 -20.51 -8.47
C PHE A 227 -10.82 -21.68 -8.13
N VAL A 228 -9.52 -21.42 -8.08
CA VAL A 228 -8.49 -22.46 -7.92
C VAL A 228 -7.56 -22.12 -6.77
N GLU A 229 -6.87 -23.13 -6.26
CA GLU A 229 -5.88 -23.00 -5.18
C GLU A 229 -6.49 -22.46 -3.88
N SER A 230 -5.99 -21.33 -3.35
CA SER A 230 -6.46 -20.74 -2.10
C SER A 230 -7.36 -19.54 -2.34
N PHE A 231 -8.33 -19.35 -1.45
CA PHE A 231 -9.19 -18.17 -1.41
C PHE A 231 -9.17 -17.64 0.01
N ASP A 232 -8.69 -16.42 0.19
CA ASP A 232 -8.55 -15.75 1.48
C ASP A 232 -8.74 -14.25 1.28
N VAL A 233 -9.96 -13.77 1.51
CA VAL A 233 -10.35 -12.36 1.38
C VAL A 233 -11.01 -11.93 2.68
N GLU A 234 -10.68 -10.73 3.16
CA GLU A 234 -11.16 -10.22 4.45
C GLU A 234 -12.68 -10.27 4.56
N THR A 235 -13.19 -10.74 5.71
CA THR A 235 -14.62 -10.93 5.93
C THR A 235 -15.03 -10.55 7.35
N HIS A 236 -16.33 -10.38 7.57
CA HIS A 236 -16.91 -10.10 8.88
C HIS A 236 -17.94 -11.17 9.24
N PRO A 237 -18.07 -11.58 10.52
CA PRO A 237 -19.00 -12.63 10.92
C PRO A 237 -20.48 -12.30 10.66
N GLU A 238 -20.87 -11.02 10.80
CA GLU A 238 -22.29 -10.62 10.76
C GLU A 238 -22.69 -9.90 9.47
N THR A 239 -21.73 -9.41 8.70
CA THR A 239 -21.98 -8.60 7.51
C THR A 239 -21.21 -9.19 6.35
N LEU A 240 -21.89 -9.36 5.21
CA LEU A 240 -21.27 -9.95 4.03
C LEU A 240 -20.28 -8.96 3.41
N CYS A 241 -18.99 -9.29 3.44
CA CYS A 241 -17.90 -8.60 2.76
C CYS A 241 -17.88 -7.06 2.93
N PRO A 242 -17.89 -6.52 4.17
CA PRO A 242 -17.92 -5.09 4.40
C PRO A 242 -16.57 -4.40 4.18
N TYR A 243 -15.47 -5.17 4.23
CA TYR A 243 -14.09 -4.68 4.12
C TYR A 243 -13.61 -4.82 2.68
N ASP A 244 -13.28 -6.06 2.30
CA ASP A 244 -12.78 -6.40 0.99
C ASP A 244 -13.85 -7.16 0.21
N SER A 245 -13.95 -6.88 -1.10
CA SER A 245 -15.00 -7.47 -1.91
C SER A 245 -14.52 -7.82 -3.31
N LEU A 246 -14.77 -9.07 -3.71
CA LEU A 246 -14.63 -9.54 -5.09
C LEU A 246 -16.01 -9.66 -5.72
N LYS A 247 -16.28 -8.90 -6.78
CA LYS A 247 -17.56 -8.92 -7.51
C LYS A 247 -17.32 -9.25 -8.96
N ILE A 248 -18.25 -9.98 -9.56
CA ILE A 248 -18.21 -10.37 -10.97
C ILE A 248 -19.49 -9.88 -11.61
N ARG A 249 -19.38 -9.18 -12.72
CA ARG A 249 -20.50 -8.61 -13.46
C ARG A 249 -20.43 -9.02 -14.93
N THR A 250 -21.57 -9.40 -15.48
CA THR A 250 -21.77 -9.64 -16.91
C THR A 250 -22.82 -8.68 -17.44
N ASP A 251 -23.17 -8.80 -18.71
CA ASP A 251 -24.34 -8.16 -19.31
C ASP A 251 -25.69 -8.69 -18.77
N LYS A 252 -25.69 -9.88 -18.17
CA LYS A 252 -26.91 -10.61 -17.74
C LYS A 252 -27.09 -10.73 -16.24
N ALA A 253 -25.99 -10.77 -15.48
CA ALA A 253 -26.02 -11.09 -14.05
C ALA A 253 -24.84 -10.48 -13.29
N GLU A 254 -25.02 -10.39 -11.98
CA GLU A 254 -23.96 -10.08 -11.01
C GLU A 254 -23.79 -11.26 -10.06
N TYR A 255 -22.54 -11.54 -9.69
CA TYR A 255 -22.16 -12.59 -8.77
C TYR A 255 -21.27 -12.01 -7.66
N GLY A 256 -21.47 -12.50 -6.44
CA GLY A 256 -20.79 -12.02 -5.24
C GLY A 256 -21.63 -10.98 -4.47
N PRO A 257 -21.01 -10.17 -3.59
CA PRO A 257 -19.58 -10.13 -3.30
C PRO A 257 -19.07 -11.44 -2.67
N PHE A 258 -17.86 -11.84 -3.03
CA PHE A 258 -17.16 -12.98 -2.46
C PHE A 258 -16.08 -12.50 -1.50
N CYS A 259 -16.04 -13.11 -0.31
CA CYS A 259 -15.03 -12.92 0.71
C CYS A 259 -14.99 -14.15 1.64
N GLY A 260 -14.03 -14.19 2.56
CA GLY A 260 -13.79 -15.31 3.48
C GLY A 260 -12.75 -16.29 2.97
N LYS A 261 -12.78 -17.51 3.50
CA LYS A 261 -11.76 -18.55 3.25
C LYS A 261 -12.23 -19.74 2.41
N THR A 262 -13.50 -19.71 2.00
CA THR A 262 -14.12 -20.81 1.25
C THR A 262 -14.06 -20.47 -0.23
N LEU A 263 -13.52 -21.39 -1.04
CA LEU A 263 -13.52 -21.27 -2.49
C LEU A 263 -14.96 -21.12 -3.01
N PRO A 264 -15.26 -20.06 -3.79
CA PRO A 264 -16.54 -19.95 -4.46
C PRO A 264 -16.77 -21.09 -5.46
N SER A 265 -18.03 -21.48 -5.65
CA SER A 265 -18.42 -22.48 -6.65
C SER A 265 -18.13 -22.00 -8.07
N ARG A 266 -17.84 -22.92 -8.98
CA ARG A 266 -17.74 -22.68 -10.43
C ARG A 266 -18.91 -21.85 -10.95
N ILE A 267 -18.62 -20.84 -11.77
CA ILE A 267 -19.61 -19.92 -12.35
C ILE A 267 -19.64 -20.08 -13.86
N GLU A 268 -20.80 -20.45 -14.39
CA GLU A 268 -21.07 -20.40 -15.84
C GLU A 268 -21.82 -19.12 -16.18
N THR A 269 -21.12 -18.16 -16.79
CA THR A 269 -21.63 -16.78 -16.93
C THR A 269 -22.70 -16.62 -18.00
N LYS A 270 -22.76 -17.56 -18.97
CA LYS A 270 -23.58 -17.46 -20.20
C LYS A 270 -23.37 -16.15 -20.96
N SER A 271 -22.18 -15.55 -20.82
CA SER A 271 -21.78 -14.30 -21.45
C SER A 271 -20.37 -14.40 -22.01
N ASN A 272 -20.12 -13.73 -23.13
CA ASN A 272 -18.79 -13.56 -23.71
C ASN A 272 -18.02 -12.38 -23.08
N THR A 273 -18.68 -11.53 -22.28
CA THR A 273 -18.08 -10.39 -21.61
C THR A 273 -18.24 -10.48 -20.09
N VAL A 274 -17.13 -10.44 -19.38
CA VAL A 274 -17.10 -10.53 -17.91
C VAL A 274 -16.20 -9.44 -17.35
N THR A 275 -16.69 -8.69 -16.37
CA THR A 275 -15.89 -7.74 -15.59
C THR A 275 -15.77 -8.25 -14.16
N ILE A 276 -14.54 -8.37 -13.67
CA ILE A 276 -14.23 -8.73 -12.29
C ILE A 276 -13.68 -7.49 -11.60
N THR A 277 -14.28 -7.09 -10.49
CA THR A 277 -13.84 -5.96 -9.68
C THR A 277 -13.44 -6.43 -8.29
N PHE A 278 -12.22 -6.07 -7.86
CA PHE A 278 -11.71 -6.38 -6.53
C PHE A 278 -11.32 -5.10 -5.81
N THR A 279 -11.95 -4.83 -4.67
CA THR A 279 -11.73 -3.62 -3.86
C THR A 279 -11.25 -4.00 -2.48
N THR A 280 -10.19 -3.33 -2.01
CA THR A 280 -9.57 -3.59 -0.70
C THR A 280 -9.57 -2.37 0.20
N ASP A 281 -9.64 -2.59 1.51
CA ASP A 281 -9.66 -1.56 2.54
C ASP A 281 -8.24 -1.17 3.03
N GLN A 282 -8.13 -0.46 4.16
CA GLN A 282 -6.86 0.06 4.66
C GLN A 282 -6.01 -0.93 5.48
N SER A 283 -6.50 -2.15 5.70
CA SER A 283 -5.93 -3.14 6.62
C SER A 283 -5.97 -4.55 6.02
N GLY A 284 -5.62 -5.55 6.83
CA GLY A 284 -5.59 -6.95 6.41
C GLY A 284 -4.26 -7.37 5.77
N ASP A 285 -3.91 -8.64 5.96
CA ASP A 285 -2.76 -9.30 5.32
C ASP A 285 -3.19 -10.64 4.68
N HIS A 286 -4.40 -10.66 4.11
CA HIS A 286 -5.02 -11.85 3.51
C HIS A 286 -4.41 -12.16 2.13
N MET A 287 -4.32 -13.45 1.78
CA MET A 287 -3.55 -13.92 0.60
C MET A 287 -4.25 -13.71 -0.75
N GLY A 288 -5.56 -13.46 -0.75
CA GLY A 288 -6.33 -13.12 -1.94
C GLY A 288 -6.92 -14.32 -2.67
N TRP A 289 -6.93 -14.28 -3.99
CA TRP A 289 -7.67 -15.23 -4.81
C TRP A 289 -7.01 -15.47 -6.16
N LYS A 290 -7.29 -16.65 -6.73
CA LYS A 290 -6.92 -16.99 -8.11
C LYS A 290 -8.10 -17.66 -8.83
N VAL A 291 -8.33 -17.22 -10.07
CA VAL A 291 -9.38 -17.73 -10.95
C VAL A 291 -8.74 -18.19 -12.25
N ARG A 292 -9.08 -19.41 -12.67
CA ARG A 292 -8.87 -19.88 -14.02
C ARG A 292 -10.17 -19.69 -14.79
N TYR A 293 -10.10 -19.09 -15.96
CA TYR A 293 -11.24 -18.99 -16.85
C TYR A 293 -11.02 -19.81 -18.11
N ASN A 294 -12.09 -20.41 -18.61
CA ASN A 294 -12.18 -21.07 -19.90
C ASN A 294 -13.43 -20.59 -20.63
N SER A 295 -13.55 -20.93 -21.90
CA SER A 295 -14.72 -20.62 -22.71
C SER A 295 -15.35 -21.89 -23.28
N THR A 296 -16.66 -21.84 -23.43
CA THR A 296 -17.44 -22.86 -24.14
C THR A 296 -18.42 -22.14 -25.07
N ALA A 297 -18.99 -22.86 -26.03
CA ALA A 297 -20.10 -22.36 -26.84
C ALA A 297 -21.21 -23.43 -26.87
N GLU A 298 -22.34 -23.09 -27.49
CA GLU A 298 -23.37 -24.08 -27.74
C GLU A 298 -22.81 -25.23 -28.60
N PRO A 299 -23.17 -26.50 -28.28
CA PRO A 299 -22.83 -27.64 -29.11
C PRO A 299 -23.26 -27.43 -30.56
N CYS A 300 -22.36 -27.74 -31.48
CA CYS A 300 -22.73 -27.97 -32.87
C CYS A 300 -23.24 -29.42 -33.03
N PRO A 301 -24.07 -29.71 -34.04
CA PRO A 301 -24.39 -31.09 -34.42
C PRO A 301 -23.12 -31.89 -34.71
N ASP A 302 -23.04 -33.12 -34.21
CA ASP A 302 -21.85 -33.95 -34.42
C ASP A 302 -21.64 -34.24 -35.91
N PRO A 303 -20.46 -33.92 -36.48
CA PRO A 303 -20.17 -34.18 -37.88
C PRO A 303 -20.16 -35.69 -38.14
N LEU A 304 -20.89 -36.10 -39.19
CA LEU A 304 -20.89 -37.47 -39.66
C LEU A 304 -19.73 -37.66 -40.65
N ALA A 305 -18.91 -38.69 -40.41
CA ALA A 305 -17.89 -39.07 -41.38
C ALA A 305 -18.55 -39.55 -42.70
N PRO A 306 -18.03 -39.13 -43.87
CA PRO A 306 -18.57 -39.60 -45.14
C PRO A 306 -18.31 -41.11 -45.31
N PRO A 307 -19.12 -41.82 -46.12
CA PRO A 307 -18.86 -43.21 -46.46
C PRO A 307 -17.45 -43.38 -47.06
N ASN A 308 -16.67 -44.38 -46.61
CA ASN A 308 -15.26 -44.59 -47.00
C ASN A 308 -14.33 -43.40 -46.70
N GLY A 309 -14.63 -42.65 -45.64
CA GLY A 309 -13.78 -41.60 -45.11
C GLY A 309 -13.84 -41.52 -43.59
N ARG A 310 -13.05 -40.62 -43.01
CA ARG A 310 -13.00 -40.34 -41.57
C ARG A 310 -12.86 -38.85 -41.32
N ILE A 311 -13.27 -38.42 -40.14
CA ILE A 311 -12.99 -37.08 -39.61
C ILE A 311 -11.86 -37.13 -38.60
N SER A 312 -11.03 -36.08 -38.53
CA SER A 312 -10.01 -35.94 -37.48
C SER A 312 -9.76 -34.46 -37.17
N PRO A 313 -9.62 -34.07 -35.89
CA PRO A 313 -9.73 -34.92 -34.71
C PRO A 313 -11.19 -35.32 -34.45
N VAL A 314 -11.44 -36.56 -34.01
CA VAL A 314 -12.78 -36.95 -33.52
C VAL A 314 -12.93 -36.40 -32.11
N GLN A 315 -13.84 -35.45 -31.94
CA GLN A 315 -14.19 -34.89 -30.64
C GLN A 315 -15.49 -35.51 -30.12
N ALA A 316 -15.64 -35.61 -28.80
CA ALA A 316 -16.89 -36.05 -28.19
C ALA A 316 -18.03 -35.04 -28.37
N LYS A 317 -17.68 -33.79 -28.65
CA LYS A 317 -18.59 -32.67 -28.88
C LYS A 317 -17.81 -31.57 -29.61
N TYR A 318 -18.38 -31.02 -30.67
CA TYR A 318 -17.83 -29.85 -31.35
C TYR A 318 -18.57 -28.60 -30.91
N ILE A 319 -17.83 -27.49 -30.80
CA ILE A 319 -18.36 -26.17 -30.47
C ILE A 319 -17.91 -25.15 -31.52
N LEU A 320 -18.47 -23.93 -31.46
CA LEU A 320 -18.17 -22.83 -32.36
C LEU A 320 -16.65 -22.66 -32.59
N LYS A 321 -16.25 -22.55 -33.88
CA LYS A 321 -14.86 -22.44 -34.34
C LYS A 321 -13.96 -23.64 -34.04
N ASP A 322 -14.52 -24.81 -33.73
CA ASP A 322 -13.75 -26.03 -33.80
C ASP A 322 -13.53 -26.41 -35.26
N HIS A 323 -12.32 -26.90 -35.56
CA HIS A 323 -11.96 -27.37 -36.89
C HIS A 323 -11.82 -28.89 -36.89
N PHE A 324 -12.26 -29.50 -37.99
CA PHE A 324 -11.95 -30.89 -38.30
C PHE A 324 -11.60 -31.03 -39.76
N SER A 325 -10.73 -31.97 -40.06
CA SER A 325 -10.38 -32.36 -41.41
C SER A 325 -11.11 -33.64 -41.77
N VAL A 326 -11.57 -33.71 -43.02
CA VAL A 326 -12.14 -34.92 -43.60
C VAL A 326 -11.07 -35.61 -44.44
N PHE A 327 -10.91 -36.92 -44.24
CA PHE A 327 -9.94 -37.76 -44.94
C PHE A 327 -10.66 -38.88 -45.69
N CYS A 328 -10.25 -39.12 -46.93
CA CYS A 328 -10.70 -40.27 -47.71
C CYS A 328 -9.83 -41.51 -47.43
N GLU A 329 -10.44 -42.69 -47.50
CA GLU A 329 -9.69 -43.93 -47.62
C GLU A 329 -9.00 -44.03 -48.99
N THR A 330 -7.95 -44.85 -49.07
CA THR A 330 -7.20 -45.05 -50.31
C THR A 330 -8.13 -45.50 -51.44
N GLY A 331 -8.15 -44.73 -52.53
CA GLY A 331 -9.02 -45.00 -53.67
C GLY A 331 -10.27 -44.10 -53.74
N TYR A 332 -10.48 -43.20 -52.79
CA TYR A 332 -11.59 -42.25 -52.77
C TYR A 332 -11.11 -40.78 -52.74
N GLU A 333 -11.90 -39.87 -53.30
CA GLU A 333 -11.70 -38.41 -53.35
C GLU A 333 -12.94 -37.66 -52.83
N LEU A 334 -12.74 -36.54 -52.15
CA LEU A 334 -13.78 -35.64 -51.65
C LEU A 334 -14.48 -34.88 -52.78
N LEU A 335 -15.80 -35.00 -52.87
CA LEU A 335 -16.64 -34.17 -53.73
C LEU A 335 -17.40 -33.14 -52.89
N GLN A 336 -17.19 -31.87 -53.20
CA GLN A 336 -18.03 -30.79 -52.70
C GLN A 336 -19.31 -30.73 -53.54
N VAL A 337 -20.45 -31.08 -52.94
CA VAL A 337 -21.77 -30.99 -53.60
C VAL A 337 -22.43 -29.69 -53.19
N ASP A 338 -22.54 -28.74 -54.12
CA ASP A 338 -23.31 -27.52 -53.92
C ASP A 338 -24.81 -27.85 -53.99
N LEU A 339 -25.49 -27.87 -52.85
CA LEU A 339 -26.95 -27.98 -52.79
C LEU A 339 -27.60 -26.57 -52.78
N PRO A 340 -28.83 -26.41 -53.33
CA PRO A 340 -29.58 -25.16 -53.23
C PRO A 340 -29.87 -24.82 -51.76
N GLN A 341 -29.79 -23.53 -51.41
CA GLN A 341 -29.85 -22.92 -50.07
C GLN A 341 -31.14 -23.16 -49.25
N THR A 342 -31.56 -24.41 -49.02
CA THR A 342 -32.72 -24.70 -48.14
C THR A 342 -32.47 -25.78 -47.10
N SER A 343 -31.21 -26.10 -46.80
CA SER A 343 -30.85 -27.08 -45.77
C SER A 343 -29.50 -26.68 -45.15
N ASP A 344 -29.47 -26.35 -43.86
CA ASP A 344 -28.27 -26.01 -43.06
C ASP A 344 -27.30 -27.20 -42.86
N HIS A 345 -27.36 -28.20 -43.74
CA HIS A 345 -26.44 -29.33 -43.78
C HIS A 345 -25.95 -29.50 -45.22
N HIS A 346 -24.64 -29.34 -45.42
CA HIS A 346 -23.92 -29.76 -46.63
C HIS A 346 -23.51 -31.24 -46.49
N PRO A 347 -24.17 -32.20 -47.17
CA PRO A 347 -23.67 -33.56 -47.24
C PRO A 347 -22.50 -33.63 -48.24
N LEU A 348 -21.33 -34.09 -47.77
CA LEU A 348 -20.17 -34.41 -48.61
C LEU A 348 -20.32 -35.82 -49.19
N ALA A 349 -20.00 -35.99 -50.47
CA ALA A 349 -19.99 -37.29 -51.17
C ALA A 349 -18.57 -37.64 -51.61
N LEU A 350 -18.25 -38.93 -51.80
CA LEU A 350 -16.94 -39.38 -52.33
C LEU A 350 -17.08 -40.03 -53.70
N LYS A 351 -16.06 -39.92 -54.56
CA LYS A 351 -15.95 -40.65 -55.84
C LYS A 351 -14.54 -41.26 -55.98
N GLU A 352 -14.40 -42.33 -56.76
CA GLU A 352 -13.15 -43.09 -56.82
C GLU A 352 -11.99 -42.35 -57.54
N MET A 353 -10.80 -42.47 -56.92
CA MET A 353 -9.42 -42.07 -57.29
C MET A 353 -8.85 -40.74 -56.71
N VAL A 354 -7.68 -40.91 -56.04
CA VAL A 354 -6.69 -39.94 -55.49
C VAL A 354 -7.03 -39.28 -54.15
N GLN A 355 -6.09 -39.39 -53.21
CA GLN A 355 -6.20 -38.95 -51.82
C GLN A 355 -6.23 -37.42 -51.72
N HIS A 356 -7.33 -36.86 -51.21
CA HIS A 356 -7.51 -35.43 -50.97
C HIS A 356 -7.81 -35.15 -49.49
N GLN A 357 -7.45 -33.96 -49.01
CA GLN A 357 -7.71 -33.48 -47.64
C GLN A 357 -8.40 -32.13 -47.73
N GLN A 358 -9.48 -31.94 -46.97
CA GLN A 358 -10.17 -30.65 -46.83
C GLN A 358 -10.38 -30.34 -45.35
N GLU A 359 -9.98 -29.14 -44.95
CA GLU A 359 -10.22 -28.61 -43.62
C GLU A 359 -11.55 -27.86 -43.62
N LEU A 360 -12.39 -28.14 -42.61
CA LEU A 360 -13.68 -27.51 -42.43
C LEU A 360 -13.70 -26.79 -41.08
N GLU A 361 -14.25 -25.59 -41.09
CA GLU A 361 -14.57 -24.78 -39.91
C GLU A 361 -16.07 -24.89 -39.65
N ILE A 362 -16.46 -25.02 -38.37
CA ILE A 362 -17.87 -25.03 -37.94
C ILE A 362 -18.32 -23.65 -37.49
#